data_AF-A0A353VR04-F1
#
_entry.id   AF-A0A353VR04-F1
#
_cell.length_a   1.000
_cell.length_b   1.000
_cell.length_c   1.000
_cell.angle_alpha   90.00
_cell.angle_beta   90.00
_cell.angle_gamma   90.00
#
_symmetry.space_group_name_H-M   'P 1'
#
loop_
_entity.id
_entity.type
_entity.pdbx_description
1 polymer ?
#
loop_
_entity_poly.entity_id
_entity_poly.type
_entity_poly.pdbx_seq_one_letter_code
_entity_poly.pdbx_strand_id
1 'polypeptide(L)'
;MMNILQRIRLSRRYGTALYAVSGVITLAAVILVICFPSSLSVCLILKSLSVPVILYLFHSFRKETSIYFYINLGISRNEFYLIPIMVEFVAFVLMMIIAVNIGYAIR
;
A
#
# COMPACT_ATOMS: atom_id res chain seq x y z
N MET A 1 25.16 -11.64 -2.85
CA MET A 1 23.80 -11.81 -3.40
C MET A 1 22.81 -11.48 -2.28
N MET A 2 21.98 -10.44 -2.43
CA MET A 2 21.16 -9.92 -1.33
C MET A 2 19.83 -10.67 -1.24
N ASN A 3 19.55 -11.28 -0.07
CA ASN A 3 18.37 -12.11 0.16
C ASN A 3 17.06 -11.28 0.09
N ILE A 4 15.97 -11.90 -0.36
CA ILE A 4 14.63 -11.30 -0.46
C ILE A 4 14.18 -10.69 0.88
N LEU A 5 14.50 -11.32 2.01
CA LEU A 5 14.24 -10.80 3.35
C LEU A 5 14.92 -9.45 3.62
N GLN A 6 16.14 -9.24 3.11
CA GLN A 6 16.84 -7.96 3.24
C GLN A 6 16.21 -6.89 2.33
N ARG A 7 15.73 -7.26 1.13
CA ARG A 7 14.96 -6.37 0.24
C ARG A 7 13.69 -5.84 0.92
N ILE A 8 12.95 -6.73 1.59
CA ILE A 8 11.75 -6.39 2.35
C ILE A 8 12.09 -5.50 3.55
N ARG A 9 13.17 -5.79 4.28
CA ARG A 9 13.62 -4.97 5.42
C ARG A 9 14.00 -3.55 5.01
N LEU A 10 14.59 -3.40 3.82
CA LEU A 10 15.03 -2.12 3.29
C LEU A 10 13.90 -1.30 2.66
N SER A 11 12.95 -1.94 1.96
CA SER A 11 11.71 -1.25 1.55
C SER A 11 10.95 -0.71 2.77
N ARG A 12 11.00 -1.44 3.90
CA ARG A 12 10.39 -1.01 5.16
C ARG A 12 11.02 0.27 5.72
N ARG A 13 12.31 0.52 5.51
CA ARG A 13 13.02 1.68 6.08
C ARG A 13 12.77 2.99 5.31
N TYR A 14 12.46 2.90 4.02
CA TYR A 14 12.17 4.06 3.15
C TYR A 14 10.69 4.21 2.80
N GLY A 15 9.92 3.12 2.89
CA GLY A 15 8.47 3.10 2.67
C GLY A 15 7.64 3.22 3.95
N THR A 16 8.25 3.25 5.14
CA THR A 16 7.54 3.25 6.44
C THR A 16 6.48 4.34 6.54
N ALA A 17 6.80 5.56 6.11
CA ALA A 17 5.84 6.67 6.13
C ALA A 17 4.66 6.41 5.19
N LEU A 18 4.92 5.85 4.00
CA LEU A 18 3.89 5.49 3.04
C LEU A 18 3.01 4.33 3.52
N TYR A 19 3.62 3.27 4.06
CA TYR A 19 2.88 2.16 4.65
C TYR A 19 2.07 2.60 5.87
N ALA A 20 2.57 3.55 6.67
CA ALA A 20 1.84 4.10 7.81
C ALA A 20 0.62 4.92 7.35
N VAL A 21 0.80 5.86 6.41
CA VAL A 21 -0.29 6.68 5.87
C VAL A 21 -1.34 5.80 5.17
N SER A 22 -0.90 4.88 4.33
CA SER A 22 -1.78 3.92 3.68
C SER A 22 -2.50 3.02 4.70
N GLY A 23 -1.79 2.54 5.73
CA GLY A 23 -2.36 1.71 6.78
C GLY A 23 -3.49 2.42 7.52
N VAL A 24 -3.30 3.70 7.86
CA VAL A 24 -4.33 4.54 8.50
C VAL A 24 -5.54 4.71 7.58
N ILE A 25 -5.33 5.00 6.30
CA ILE A 25 -6.42 5.11 5.31
C ILE A 25 -7.18 3.78 5.20
N THR A 26 -6.46 2.66 5.19
CA THR A 26 -7.04 1.32 5.08
C THR A 26 -7.87 0.96 6.32
N LEU A 27 -7.38 1.29 7.52
CA LEU A 27 -8.13 1.10 8.77
C LEU A 27 -9.40 1.96 8.80
N ALA A 28 -9.31 3.23 8.43
CA ALA A 28 -10.47 4.12 8.37
C ALA A 28 -11.53 3.59 7.39
N ALA A 29 -11.10 3.10 6.22
CA ALA A 29 -11.99 2.52 5.23
C ALA A 29 -12.62 1.21 5.72
N VAL A 30 -11.87 0.35 6.42
CA VAL A 30 -12.40 -0.89 7.02
C VAL A 30 -13.48 -0.59 8.04
N ILE A 31 -13.26 0.37 8.95
CA ILE A 31 -14.26 0.77 9.95
C ILE A 31 -15.53 1.28 9.27
N LEU A 32 -15.38 2.10 8.23
CA LEU A 32 -16.50 2.62 7.45
C LEU A 32 -17.33 1.48 6.84
N VAL A 33 -16.67 0.49 6.24
CA VAL A 33 -17.32 -0.64 5.56
C VAL A 33 -18.00 -1.59 6.55
N ILE A 34 -17.44 -1.79 7.75
CA ILE A 34 -18.11 -2.55 8.82
C ILE A 34 -19.41 -1.84 9.24
N CYS A 35 -19.38 -0.52 9.42
CA CYS A 35 -20.56 0.27 9.80
C CYS A 35 -21.57 0.45 8.66
N PHE A 36 -21.12 0.48 7.40
CA PHE A 36 -21.94 0.73 6.21
C PHE A 36 -21.42 -0.13 5.06
N PRO A 37 -21.84 -1.41 4.94
CA PRO A 37 -21.31 -2.33 3.93
C PRO A 37 -21.61 -1.90 2.48
N SER A 38 -22.64 -1.07 2.27
CA SER A 38 -22.95 -0.44 0.97
C SER A 38 -21.89 0.57 0.49
N SER A 39 -20.98 1.02 1.36
CA SER A 39 -19.93 1.99 1.02
C SER A 39 -18.67 1.36 0.39
N LEU A 40 -18.63 0.04 0.21
CA LEU A 40 -17.46 -0.67 -0.37
C LEU A 40 -17.03 -0.10 -1.73
N SER A 41 -17.99 0.24 -2.60
CA SER A 41 -17.68 0.80 -3.93
C SER A 41 -16.95 2.15 -3.83
N VAL A 42 -17.35 2.99 -2.88
CA VAL A 42 -16.73 4.29 -2.61
C VAL A 42 -15.32 4.11 -2.05
N CYS A 43 -15.12 3.16 -1.13
CA CYS A 43 -13.79 2.83 -0.59
C CYS A 43 -12.83 2.31 -1.66
N LEU A 44 -13.30 1.48 -2.60
CA LEU A 44 -12.49 1.01 -3.73
C LEU A 44 -12.07 2.17 -4.64
N ILE A 45 -12.99 3.09 -4.96
CA ILE A 45 -12.70 4.27 -5.79
C ILE A 45 -11.68 5.17 -5.10
N LEU A 46 -11.88 5.49 -3.81
CA LEU A 46 -10.94 6.29 -3.02
C LEU A 46 -9.54 5.65 -2.97
N LYS A 47 -9.47 4.33 -2.79
CA LYS A 47 -8.20 3.61 -2.80
C LYS A 47 -7.53 3.68 -4.16
N SER A 48 -8.28 3.49 -5.25
CA SER A 48 -7.74 3.60 -6.61
C SER A 48 -7.19 5.00 -6.92
N LEU A 49 -7.87 6.05 -6.45
CA LEU A 49 -7.43 7.45 -6.55
C LEU A 49 -6.20 7.75 -5.68
N SER A 50 -6.01 7.01 -4.59
CA SER A 50 -4.83 7.18 -3.73
C SER A 50 -3.54 6.61 -4.34
N VAL A 51 -3.63 5.66 -5.28
CA VAL A 51 -2.47 5.06 -5.97
C VAL A 51 -1.61 6.09 -6.72
N PRO A 52 -2.15 6.95 -7.61
CA PRO A 52 -1.36 7.97 -8.29
C PRO A 52 -0.78 9.01 -7.33
N VAL A 53 -1.49 9.34 -6.25
CA VAL A 53 -0.99 10.27 -5.21
C VAL A 53 0.20 9.67 -4.46
N ILE A 54 0.12 8.38 -4.09
CA ILE A 54 1.20 7.63 -3.46
C ILE A 54 2.43 7.54 -4.39
N LEU A 55 2.20 7.22 -5.66
CA LEU A 55 3.26 7.20 -6.69
C LEU A 55 3.94 8.56 -6.83
N TYR A 56 3.16 9.64 -6.86
CA TYR A 56 3.67 11.00 -6.94
C TYR A 56 4.50 11.37 -5.71
N LEU A 57 4.00 11.10 -4.50
CA LEU A 57 4.75 11.35 -3.25
C LEU A 57 6.04 10.54 -3.23
N PHE A 58 6.03 9.29 -3.68
CA PHE A 58 7.23 8.46 -3.74
C PHE A 58 8.24 8.93 -4.80
N HIS A 59 7.75 9.51 -5.89
CA HIS A 59 8.60 10.20 -6.87
C HIS A 59 9.23 11.47 -6.28
N SER A 60 8.44 12.28 -5.58
CA SER A 60 8.82 13.61 -5.10
C SER A 60 9.70 13.59 -3.84
N PHE A 61 9.54 12.63 -2.93
CA PHE A 61 10.38 12.48 -1.73
C PHE A 61 11.72 11.80 -1.98
N ARG A 62 12.07 11.55 -3.25
CA ARG A 62 13.25 10.77 -3.60
C ARG A 62 14.55 11.57 -3.40
N LYS A 63 15.24 11.35 -2.29
CA LYS A 63 16.65 11.75 -2.15
C LYS A 63 17.51 10.96 -3.15
N GLU A 64 18.35 11.67 -3.91
CA GLU A 64 19.19 11.14 -5.01
C GLU A 64 20.06 9.94 -4.61
N THR A 65 20.41 9.79 -3.34
CA THR A 65 21.20 8.67 -2.79
C THR A 65 20.52 7.31 -2.89
N SER A 66 19.19 7.29 -3.04
CA SER A 66 18.43 6.06 -3.23
C SER A 66 18.70 5.41 -4.61
N ILE A 67 19.11 6.20 -5.62
CA ILE A 67 19.44 5.76 -7.00
C ILE A 67 20.51 4.67 -7.04
N TYR A 68 21.52 4.83 -6.20
CA TYR A 68 22.64 3.89 -6.07
C TYR A 68 22.25 2.59 -5.37
N PHE A 69 21.12 2.57 -4.65
CA PHE A 69 20.62 1.38 -3.95
C PHE A 69 19.96 0.37 -4.91
N TYR A 70 19.33 0.85 -5.98
CA TYR A 70 18.54 0.03 -6.90
C TYR A 70 19.40 -0.73 -7.92
N ILE A 71 20.45 -0.08 -8.41
CA ILE A 71 21.44 -0.70 -9.32
C ILE A 71 22.13 -1.88 -8.61
N ASN A 72 22.46 -1.73 -7.33
CA ASN A 72 23.04 -2.79 -6.51
C ASN A 72 22.09 -3.97 -6.21
N LEU A 73 20.79 -3.79 -6.44
CA LEU A 73 19.76 -4.81 -6.22
C LEU A 73 19.37 -5.56 -7.51
N GLY A 74 19.80 -5.10 -8.69
CA GLY A 74 19.45 -5.71 -9.97
C GLY A 74 17.94 -5.70 -10.26
N ILE A 75 17.19 -4.77 -9.66
CA ILE A 75 15.74 -4.61 -9.84
C ILE A 75 15.50 -3.44 -10.78
N SER A 76 14.56 -3.57 -11.71
CA SER A 76 14.16 -2.46 -12.57
C SER A 76 13.49 -1.35 -11.75
N ARG A 77 13.60 -0.11 -12.23
CA ARG A 77 12.96 1.05 -11.58
C ARG A 77 11.45 0.81 -11.39
N ASN A 78 10.77 0.18 -12.36
CA ASN A 78 9.34 -0.10 -12.31
C ASN A 78 8.96 -1.13 -11.23
N GLU A 79 9.70 -2.23 -11.10
CA GLU A 79 9.41 -3.25 -10.08
C GLU A 79 9.52 -2.69 -8.66
N PHE A 80 10.46 -1.76 -8.42
CA PHE A 80 10.59 -1.11 -7.13
C PHE A 80 9.36 -0.28 -6.75
N TYR A 81 8.71 0.37 -7.73
CA TYR A 81 7.47 1.12 -7.50
C TYR A 81 6.25 0.18 -7.36
N LEU A 82 6.22 -0.90 -8.14
CA LEU A 82 5.09 -1.83 -8.20
C LEU A 82 4.98 -2.72 -6.96
N ILE A 83 6.08 -3.22 -6.41
CA ILE A 83 6.08 -4.12 -5.25
C ILE A 83 5.32 -3.53 -4.04
N PRO A 84 5.65 -2.34 -3.52
CA PRO A 84 4.96 -1.78 -2.36
C PRO A 84 3.45 -1.55 -2.64
N ILE A 85 3.12 -1.08 -3.84
CA ILE A 85 1.74 -0.81 -4.26
C ILE A 85 0.93 -2.11 -4.33
N MET A 86 1.49 -3.15 -4.96
CA MET A 86 0.82 -4.45 -5.08
C MET A 86 0.58 -5.09 -3.71
N VAL A 87 1.59 -5.10 -2.83
CA VAL A 87 1.46 -5.66 -1.49
C VAL A 87 0.38 -4.92 -0.69
N GLU A 88 0.37 -3.59 -0.77
CA GLU A 88 -0.62 -2.75 -0.11
C GLU A 88 -2.05 -2.98 -0.67
N PHE A 89 -2.18 -3.09 -1.98
CA PHE A 89 -3.47 -3.30 -2.64
C PHE A 89 -4.07 -4.67 -2.31
N VAL A 90 -3.25 -5.73 -2.32
CA VAL A 90 -3.67 -7.08 -1.91
C VAL A 90 -4.13 -7.09 -0.46
N ALA A 91 -3.37 -6.45 0.45
CA ALA A 91 -3.75 -6.35 1.85
C ALA A 91 -5.08 -5.57 2.04
N PHE A 92 -5.26 -4.48 1.29
CA PHE A 92 -6.49 -3.70 1.31
C PHE A 92 -7.71 -4.53 0.86
N VAL A 93 -7.60 -5.25 -0.26
CA VAL A 93 -8.69 -6.09 -0.79
C VAL A 93 -9.08 -7.18 0.21
N LEU A 94 -8.10 -7.87 0.80
CA LEU A 94 -8.35 -8.89 1.82
C LEU A 94 -9.09 -8.33 3.03
N MET A 95 -8.64 -7.18 3.54
CA MET A 95 -9.28 -6.51 4.67
C MET A 95 -10.72 -6.06 4.34
N MET A 96 -10.96 -5.59 3.12
CA MET A 96 -12.30 -5.19 2.68
C MET A 96 -13.28 -6.36 2.57
N ILE A 97 -12.84 -7.50 2.05
CA ILE A 97 -13.65 -8.72 2.00
C ILE A 97 -14.07 -9.13 3.42
N ILE A 98 -13.11 -9.16 4.35
CA ILE A 98 -13.37 -9.49 5.76
C ILE A 98 -14.33 -8.46 6.38
N ALA A 99 -14.09 -7.16 6.16
CA ALA A 99 -14.89 -6.07 6.70
C ALA A 99 -16.35 -6.13 6.25
N VAL A 100 -16.61 -6.41 4.97
CA VAL A 100 -17.97 -6.56 4.43
C VAL A 100 -18.69 -7.75 5.03
N ASN A 101 -18.01 -8.90 5.10
CA ASN A 101 -18.61 -10.10 5.69
C ASN A 101 -18.97 -9.89 7.16
N ILE A 102 -18.11 -9.21 7.91
CA ILE A 102 -18.39 -8.83 9.31
C ILE A 102 -19.55 -7.83 9.37
N GLY A 103 -19.55 -6.79 8.54
CA GLY A 103 -20.60 -5.78 8.51
C GLY A 103 -21.99 -6.35 8.19
N TYR A 104 -22.07 -7.32 7.27
CA TYR A 104 -23.31 -8.05 6.98
C TYR A 104 -23.67 -9.12 8.03
N ALA A 105 -22.71 -9.64 8.79
CA ALA A 105 -23.00 -10.60 9.85
C ALA A 105 -23.50 -9.92 11.14
N ILE A 106 -23.12 -8.67 11.37
CA ILE A 106 -23.53 -7.89 12.55
C ILE A 106 -24.91 -7.22 12.36
N ARG A 107 -25.36 -7.02 11.12
CA ARG A 107 -26.66 -6.41 10.79
C ARG A 107 -27.66 -7.41 10.26
#